data_AF-A0A024T8Z6-F1
#
_entry.id   AF-A0A024T8Z6-F1
#
_cell.length_a   1.000
_cell.length_b   1.000
_cell.length_c   1.000
_cell.angle_alpha   90.00
_cell.angle_beta   90.00
_cell.angle_gamma   90.00
#
_symmetry.space_group_name_H-M   'P 1'
#
loop_
_entity.id
_entity.type
_entity.pdbx_description
1 polymer ?
#
loop_
_entity_poly.entity_id
_entity_poly.type
_entity_poly.pdbx_seq_one_letter_code
_entity_poly.pdbx_strand_id
1 'polypeptide(L)'
;MSLEESSKLKPAHRFTVQEDIDLLKEVILVRPHDAPYGQTAGRWEEVGDHMRAIHGMTTTTVDCRKRHDDLMVAFKQDTIKSLRASGTEKQNSEQEQLLQDLLGMTNAETDRKRALMEEEEAIGDKRVADEHAVREATMRTLKRKAEHLRAQSDDHSTMDFDNKALRGPSMFKDASYAVEFATSLKKSTALKMDEISAQREPNALMAKKLELEERRYELDKAECEARFALEQRGRLAQLEFMQATLEVMRAMAKR
;
A
#
# COMPACT_ATOMS: atom_id res chain seq x y z
N MET A 1 48.08 -43.80 -4.36
CA MET A 1 47.18 -43.23 -5.40
C MET A 1 45.84 -43.03 -4.72
N SER A 2 45.51 -41.80 -4.33
CA SER A 2 44.49 -40.93 -4.95
C SER A 2 43.09 -41.57 -4.84
N LEU A 3 42.10 -40.93 -4.21
CA LEU A 3 41.52 -39.66 -4.66
C LEU A 3 41.01 -38.84 -3.47
N GLU A 4 41.49 -37.60 -3.36
CA GLU A 4 40.79 -36.53 -2.65
C GLU A 4 39.62 -36.08 -3.53
N GLU A 5 38.40 -36.36 -3.08
CA GLU A 5 37.20 -35.85 -3.73
C GLU A 5 37.00 -34.41 -3.27
N SER A 6 37.57 -33.47 -4.03
CA SER A 6 37.37 -32.05 -3.83
C SER A 6 35.87 -31.74 -4.00
N SER A 7 35.17 -31.50 -2.90
CA SER A 7 33.79 -31.01 -2.88
C SER A 7 33.76 -29.58 -3.43
N LYS A 8 33.71 -29.45 -4.75
CA LYS A 8 33.46 -28.18 -5.43
C LYS A 8 32.05 -27.74 -5.07
N LEU A 9 31.93 -26.71 -4.25
CA LEU A 9 30.66 -26.04 -3.94
C LEU A 9 29.99 -25.67 -5.27
N LYS A 10 28.73 -26.11 -5.46
CA LYS A 10 27.95 -25.74 -6.64
C LYS A 10 27.84 -24.21 -6.68
N PRO A 11 28.13 -23.56 -7.83
CA PRO A 11 27.98 -22.12 -7.94
C PRO A 11 26.53 -21.73 -7.64
N ALA A 12 26.35 -20.64 -6.88
CA ALA A 12 25.04 -20.11 -6.56
C ALA A 12 24.25 -19.86 -7.86
N HIS A 13 22.97 -20.27 -7.88
CA HIS A 13 22.09 -20.00 -9.01
C HIS A 13 21.99 -18.49 -9.23
N ARG A 14 22.20 -18.04 -10.46
CA ARG A 14 22.21 -16.63 -10.81
C ARG A 14 20.98 -16.33 -11.66
N PHE A 15 20.03 -15.63 -11.04
CA PHE A 15 18.82 -15.19 -11.71
C PHE A 15 19.13 -14.18 -12.82
N THR A 16 18.50 -14.40 -13.96
CA THR A 16 18.37 -13.47 -15.09
C THR A 16 17.15 -12.58 -14.88
N VAL A 17 17.06 -11.49 -15.66
CA VAL A 17 15.89 -10.59 -15.61
C VAL A 17 14.60 -11.32 -15.99
N GLN A 18 14.64 -12.27 -16.92
CA GLN A 18 13.46 -13.05 -17.28
C GLN A 18 13.02 -13.97 -16.13
N GLU A 19 13.96 -14.66 -15.48
CA GLU A 19 13.67 -15.47 -14.29
C GLU A 19 13.14 -14.63 -13.13
N ASP A 20 13.59 -13.37 -12.98
CA ASP A 20 13.01 -12.44 -12.00
C ASP A 20 11.56 -12.10 -12.33
N ILE A 21 11.24 -11.83 -13.61
CA ILE A 21 9.86 -11.54 -14.04
C ILE A 21 8.95 -12.75 -13.75
N ASP A 22 9.40 -13.94 -14.11
CA ASP A 22 8.63 -15.16 -13.93
C ASP A 22 8.46 -15.46 -12.42
N LEU A 23 9.51 -15.28 -11.61
CA LEU A 23 9.43 -15.35 -10.15
C LEU A 23 8.37 -14.39 -9.58
N LEU A 24 8.36 -13.12 -10.02
CA LEU A 24 7.41 -12.14 -9.51
C LEU A 24 5.98 -12.49 -9.90
N LYS A 25 5.75 -13.00 -11.12
CA LYS A 25 4.44 -13.51 -11.55
C LYS A 25 3.96 -14.66 -10.67
N GLU A 26 4.84 -15.61 -10.36
CA GLU A 26 4.50 -16.73 -9.47
C GLU A 26 4.19 -16.26 -8.05
N VAL A 27 4.93 -15.28 -7.51
CA VAL A 27 4.65 -14.70 -6.19
C VAL A 27 3.30 -13.97 -6.17
N ILE A 28 2.95 -13.26 -7.25
CA ILE A 28 1.63 -12.63 -7.42
C ILE A 28 0.51 -13.66 -7.47
N LEU A 29 0.74 -14.78 -8.15
CA LEU A 29 -0.23 -15.86 -8.30
C LEU A 29 -0.48 -16.58 -6.98
N VAL A 30 0.58 -17.06 -6.32
CA VAL A 30 0.50 -17.88 -5.10
C VAL A 30 0.19 -17.05 -3.86
N ARG A 31 0.56 -15.75 -3.87
CA ARG A 31 0.41 -14.79 -2.76
C ARG A 31 0.91 -15.32 -1.40
N PRO A 32 2.23 -15.55 -1.23
CA PRO A 32 2.77 -15.99 0.05
C PRO A 32 2.56 -15.00 1.20
N HIS A 33 2.41 -13.70 0.91
CA HIS A 33 2.17 -12.63 1.90
C HIS A 33 0.76 -12.66 2.51
N ASP A 34 -0.20 -13.19 1.77
CA ASP A 34 -1.61 -13.39 2.17
C ASP A 34 -1.83 -14.77 2.82
N ALA A 35 -0.75 -15.54 3.03
CA ALA A 35 -0.88 -16.84 3.67
C ALA A 35 -1.40 -16.69 5.13
N PRO A 36 -2.29 -17.58 5.59
CA PRO A 36 -2.62 -17.68 7.00
C PRO A 36 -1.38 -17.94 7.85
N TYR A 37 -1.46 -17.61 9.14
CA TYR A 37 -0.36 -17.82 10.08
C TYR A 37 0.17 -19.27 10.02
N GLY A 38 1.48 -19.41 9.89
CA GLY A 38 2.15 -20.70 9.79
C GLY A 38 2.14 -21.36 8.40
N GLN A 39 1.41 -20.82 7.41
CA GLN A 39 1.30 -21.42 6.07
C GLN A 39 2.19 -20.76 5.00
N THR A 40 2.85 -19.64 5.34
CA THR A 40 3.74 -18.92 4.42
C THR A 40 4.84 -19.82 3.84
N ALA A 41 5.37 -20.76 4.62
CA ALA A 41 6.40 -21.69 4.15
C ALA A 41 5.90 -22.58 2.99
N GLY A 42 4.71 -23.18 3.14
CA GLY A 42 4.11 -24.01 2.10
C GLY A 42 3.79 -23.22 0.81
N ARG A 43 3.34 -21.97 0.95
CA ARG A 43 3.15 -21.07 -0.20
C ARG A 43 4.47 -20.76 -0.93
N TRP A 44 5.58 -20.64 -0.21
CA TRP A 44 6.89 -20.49 -0.85
C TRP A 44 7.37 -21.79 -1.50
N GLU A 45 7.05 -22.96 -0.93
CA GLU A 45 7.33 -24.26 -1.56
C GLU A 45 6.66 -24.36 -2.93
N GLU A 46 5.38 -23.98 -3.02
CA GLU A 46 4.61 -23.91 -4.27
C GLU A 46 5.26 -22.98 -5.31
N VAL A 47 5.66 -21.76 -4.93
CA VAL A 47 6.41 -20.86 -5.82
C VAL A 47 7.71 -21.52 -6.30
N GLY A 48 8.42 -22.21 -5.41
CA GLY A 48 9.64 -22.94 -5.77
C GLY A 48 9.39 -24.09 -6.74
N ASP A 49 8.29 -24.81 -6.60
CA ASP A 49 7.88 -25.89 -7.52
C ASP A 49 7.56 -25.34 -8.91
N HIS A 50 6.81 -24.23 -8.98
CA HIS A 50 6.52 -23.56 -10.26
C HIS A 50 7.79 -23.08 -10.95
N MET A 51 8.69 -22.41 -10.21
CA MET A 51 9.97 -21.97 -10.75
C MET A 51 10.84 -23.12 -11.24
N ARG A 52 10.84 -24.26 -10.54
CA ARG A 52 11.52 -25.49 -11.00
C ARG A 52 10.89 -26.08 -12.26
N ALA A 53 9.57 -25.99 -12.41
CA ALA A 53 8.88 -26.44 -13.60
C ALA A 53 9.26 -25.60 -14.84
N ILE A 54 9.50 -24.29 -14.66
CA ILE A 54 9.84 -23.37 -15.75
C ILE A 54 11.34 -23.40 -16.08
N HIS A 55 12.21 -23.33 -15.07
CA HIS A 55 13.66 -23.13 -15.25
C HIS A 55 14.54 -24.34 -14.87
N GLY A 56 13.93 -25.42 -14.37
CA GLY A 56 14.62 -26.64 -13.99
C GLY A 56 15.05 -26.71 -12.52
N MET A 57 15.69 -27.81 -12.13
CA MET A 57 15.96 -28.15 -10.72
C MET A 57 17.06 -27.32 -10.05
N THR A 58 17.68 -26.37 -10.75
CA THR A 58 18.75 -25.53 -10.19
C THR A 58 18.23 -24.47 -9.22
N THR A 59 16.94 -24.15 -9.30
CA THR A 59 16.32 -23.12 -8.47
C THR A 59 15.66 -23.75 -7.25
N THR A 60 16.06 -23.31 -6.05
CA THR A 60 15.45 -23.79 -4.80
C THR A 60 14.42 -22.80 -4.28
N THR A 61 13.50 -23.27 -3.46
CA THR A 61 12.50 -22.43 -2.77
C THR A 61 13.17 -21.32 -1.95
N VAL A 62 14.30 -21.64 -1.31
CA VAL A 62 15.08 -20.67 -0.52
C VAL A 62 15.67 -19.58 -1.41
N ASP A 63 16.21 -19.96 -2.58
CA ASP A 63 16.77 -19.00 -3.53
C ASP A 63 15.69 -18.09 -4.10
N CYS A 64 14.51 -18.63 -4.45
CA CYS A 64 13.36 -17.83 -4.92
C CYS A 64 12.95 -16.78 -3.88
N ARG A 65 12.78 -17.19 -2.62
CA ARG A 65 12.37 -16.27 -1.55
C ARG A 65 13.41 -15.19 -1.32
N LYS A 66 14.68 -15.58 -1.21
CA LYS A 66 15.78 -14.64 -1.02
C LYS A 66 15.87 -13.66 -2.18
N ARG A 67 15.76 -14.13 -3.42
CA ARG A 67 15.79 -13.29 -4.62
C ARG A 67 14.65 -12.29 -4.63
N HIS A 68 13.43 -12.73 -4.33
CA HIS A 68 12.28 -11.84 -4.16
C HIS A 68 12.56 -10.75 -3.13
N ASP A 69 13.06 -11.11 -1.94
CA ASP A 69 13.33 -10.16 -0.88
C ASP A 69 14.41 -9.13 -1.30
N ASP A 70 15.48 -9.59 -1.95
CA ASP A 70 16.53 -8.74 -2.51
C ASP A 70 15.98 -7.76 -3.57
N LEU A 71 15.09 -8.22 -4.45
CA LEU A 71 14.41 -7.38 -5.46
C LEU A 71 13.52 -6.32 -4.78
N MET A 72 12.74 -6.72 -3.77
CA MET A 72 11.88 -5.79 -3.03
C MET A 72 12.69 -4.73 -2.27
N VAL A 73 13.82 -5.12 -1.67
CA VAL A 73 14.74 -4.17 -1.01
C VAL A 73 15.33 -3.20 -2.03
N ALA A 74 15.84 -3.70 -3.15
CA ALA A 74 16.42 -2.87 -4.19
C ALA A 74 15.38 -1.90 -4.80
N PHE A 75 14.13 -2.36 -4.98
CA PHE A 75 13.05 -1.52 -5.48
C PHE A 75 12.73 -0.37 -4.52
N LYS A 76 12.57 -0.68 -3.22
CA LYS A 76 12.28 0.33 -2.18
C LYS A 76 13.39 1.36 -2.03
N GLN A 77 14.63 1.00 -2.38
CA GLN A 77 15.78 1.90 -2.35
C GLN A 77 16.01 2.65 -3.67
N ASP A 78 15.13 2.48 -4.68
CA ASP A 78 15.29 2.96 -6.07
C ASP A 78 16.64 2.55 -6.70
N THR A 79 17.22 1.44 -6.22
CA THR A 79 18.47 0.88 -6.73
C THR A 79 18.27 -0.19 -7.79
N ILE A 80 17.02 -0.53 -8.15
CA ILE A 80 16.76 -1.51 -9.22
C ILE A 80 17.38 -1.12 -10.55
N LYS A 81 17.46 0.18 -10.84
CA LYS A 81 18.14 0.69 -12.05
C LYS A 81 19.60 0.22 -12.13
N SER A 82 20.25 0.00 -10.98
CA SER A 82 21.62 -0.52 -10.88
C SER A 82 21.74 -2.04 -11.01
N LEU A 83 20.64 -2.78 -10.85
CA LEU A 83 20.58 -4.24 -11.05
C LEU A 83 20.37 -4.64 -12.51
N ARG A 84 20.15 -3.66 -13.42
CA ARG A 84 20.04 -3.85 -14.87
C ARG A 84 21.39 -4.24 -15.49
N ALA A 85 21.84 -5.47 -15.21
CA ALA A 85 23.08 -6.01 -15.77
C ALA A 85 22.87 -6.62 -17.17
N SER A 86 21.66 -7.10 -17.47
CA SER A 86 21.25 -7.59 -18.80
C SER A 86 19.73 -7.76 -18.87
N GLY A 87 19.02 -6.88 -19.56
CA GLY A 87 17.58 -6.97 -19.77
C GLY A 87 17.14 -5.91 -20.78
N THR A 88 16.18 -6.23 -21.64
CA THR A 88 15.60 -5.22 -22.53
C THR A 88 14.80 -4.20 -21.72
N GLU A 89 14.63 -2.98 -22.23
CA GLU A 89 13.88 -1.95 -21.52
C GLU A 89 12.44 -2.40 -21.18
N LYS A 90 11.83 -3.18 -22.08
CA LYS A 90 10.51 -3.77 -21.86
C LYS A 90 10.48 -4.73 -20.66
N GLN A 91 11.49 -5.61 -20.55
CA GLN A 91 11.59 -6.55 -19.44
C GLN A 91 11.81 -5.82 -18.10
N ASN A 92 12.66 -4.80 -18.09
CA ASN A 92 12.90 -4.01 -16.89
C ASN A 92 11.63 -3.27 -16.43
N SER A 93 10.90 -2.67 -17.37
CA SER A 93 9.63 -1.98 -17.08
C SER A 93 8.56 -2.95 -16.55
N GLU A 94 8.47 -4.16 -17.12
CA GLU A 94 7.56 -5.21 -16.62
C GLU A 94 7.93 -5.63 -15.19
N GLN A 95 9.23 -5.85 -14.93
CA GLN A 95 9.72 -6.18 -13.59
C GLN A 95 9.38 -5.09 -12.57
N GLU A 96 9.60 -3.81 -12.92
CA GLU A 96 9.26 -2.67 -12.07
C GLU A 96 7.76 -2.58 -11.78
N GLN A 97 6.90 -2.79 -12.79
CA GLN A 97 5.45 -2.80 -12.60
C GLN A 97 5.00 -3.93 -11.66
N LEU A 98 5.53 -5.14 -11.84
CA LEU A 98 5.19 -6.29 -10.99
C LEU A 98 5.61 -6.06 -9.53
N LEU A 99 6.76 -5.42 -9.30
CA LEU A 99 7.23 -5.05 -7.97
C LEU A 99 6.38 -3.96 -7.32
N GLN A 100 5.94 -2.97 -8.10
CA GLN A 100 4.99 -1.95 -7.64
C GLN A 100 3.67 -2.60 -7.18
N ASP A 101 3.13 -3.52 -7.98
CA ASP A 101 1.88 -4.23 -7.68
C ASP A 101 2.02 -5.11 -6.42
N LEU A 102 3.12 -5.87 -6.31
CA LEU A 102 3.44 -6.69 -5.12
C LEU A 102 3.59 -5.84 -3.85
N LEU A 103 4.23 -4.67 -3.96
CA LEU A 103 4.35 -3.74 -2.85
C LEU A 103 2.97 -3.27 -2.38
N GLY A 104 2.10 -2.91 -3.33
CA GLY A 104 0.71 -2.52 -3.05
C GLY A 104 -0.08 -3.61 -2.33
N MET A 105 -0.05 -4.85 -2.85
CA MET A 105 -0.75 -5.99 -2.24
C MET A 105 -0.21 -6.32 -0.85
N THR A 106 1.12 -6.33 -0.67
CA THR A 106 1.75 -6.63 0.62
C THR A 106 1.36 -5.57 1.66
N ASN A 107 1.40 -4.29 1.28
CA ASN A 107 1.03 -3.20 2.19
C ASN A 107 -0.45 -3.28 2.58
N ALA A 108 -1.35 -3.50 1.61
CA ALA A 108 -2.78 -3.66 1.86
C ALA A 108 -3.06 -4.81 2.84
N GLU A 109 -2.34 -5.92 2.69
CA GLU A 109 -2.48 -7.07 3.58
C GLU A 109 -1.91 -6.79 4.99
N THR A 110 -0.80 -6.06 5.10
CA THR A 110 -0.28 -5.63 6.41
C THR A 110 -1.22 -4.65 7.11
N ASP A 111 -1.86 -3.74 6.36
CA ASP A 111 -2.82 -2.79 6.91
C ASP A 111 -4.11 -3.50 7.35
N ARG A 112 -4.57 -4.48 6.57
CA ARG A 112 -5.68 -5.36 6.95
C ARG A 112 -5.40 -6.10 8.25
N LYS A 113 -4.22 -6.73 8.38
CA LYS A 113 -3.81 -7.45 9.60
C LYS A 113 -3.74 -6.52 10.81
N ARG A 114 -3.19 -5.32 10.63
CA ARG A 114 -3.14 -4.28 11.68
C ARG A 114 -4.53 -3.86 12.13
N ALA A 115 -5.44 -3.59 11.19
CA ALA A 115 -6.81 -3.20 11.51
C ALA A 115 -7.55 -4.31 12.30
N LEU A 116 -7.32 -5.58 11.97
CA LEU A 116 -7.89 -6.70 12.72
C LEU A 116 -7.34 -6.79 14.15
N MET A 117 -6.04 -6.54 14.33
CA MET A 117 -5.43 -6.52 15.67
C MET A 117 -5.95 -5.35 16.51
N GLU A 118 -6.07 -4.16 15.92
CA GLU A 118 -6.63 -2.98 16.59
C GLU A 118 -8.11 -3.18 16.96
N GLU A 119 -8.88 -3.87 16.11
CA GLU A 119 -10.27 -4.24 16.41
C GLU A 119 -10.35 -5.25 17.57
N GLU A 120 -9.47 -6.26 17.59
CA GLU A 120 -9.39 -7.23 18.68
C GLU A 120 -9.02 -6.57 20.02
N GLU A 121 -8.04 -5.67 20.01
CA GLU A 121 -7.64 -4.87 21.17
C GLU A 121 -8.79 -3.98 21.66
N ALA A 122 -9.48 -3.28 20.76
CA ALA A 122 -10.63 -2.45 21.10
C ALA A 122 -11.81 -3.26 21.69
N ILE A 123 -12.01 -4.51 21.26
CA ILE A 123 -12.99 -5.43 21.86
C ILE A 123 -12.53 -5.82 23.27
N GLY A 124 -11.24 -6.13 23.46
CA GLY A 124 -10.65 -6.42 24.77
C GLY A 124 -10.85 -5.28 25.77
N ASP A 125 -10.51 -4.05 25.38
CA ASP A 125 -10.63 -2.86 26.22
C ASP A 125 -12.08 -2.57 26.62
N LYS A 126 -13.03 -2.72 25.68
CA LYS A 126 -14.47 -2.59 25.99
C LYS A 126 -14.91 -3.59 27.05
N ARG A 127 -14.44 -4.84 26.97
CA ARG A 127 -14.79 -5.88 27.96
C ARG A 127 -14.23 -5.53 29.35
N VAL A 128 -13.00 -5.03 29.43
CA VAL A 128 -12.39 -4.59 30.69
C VAL A 128 -13.13 -3.37 31.27
N ALA A 129 -13.51 -2.42 30.42
CA ALA A 129 -14.29 -1.24 30.81
C ALA A 129 -15.68 -1.64 31.35
N ASP A 130 -16.38 -2.56 30.68
CA ASP A 130 -17.68 -3.09 31.12
C ASP A 130 -17.57 -3.80 32.48
N GLU A 131 -16.55 -4.64 32.67
CA GLU A 131 -16.30 -5.27 33.96
C GLU A 131 -16.04 -4.26 35.09
N HIS A 132 -15.27 -3.20 34.80
CA HIS A 132 -15.02 -2.14 35.76
C HIS A 132 -16.31 -1.36 36.10
N ALA A 133 -17.14 -1.07 35.09
CA ALA A 133 -18.43 -0.41 35.28
C ALA A 133 -19.39 -1.23 36.15
N VAL A 134 -19.43 -2.56 35.98
CA VAL A 134 -20.24 -3.46 36.81
C VAL A 134 -19.76 -3.47 38.27
N ARG A 135 -18.44 -3.52 38.51
CA ARG A 135 -17.87 -3.43 39.87
C ARG A 135 -18.24 -2.09 40.54
N GLU A 136 -18.11 -0.99 39.82
CA GLU A 136 -18.43 0.35 40.32
C GLU A 136 -19.93 0.52 40.62
N ALA A 137 -20.81 0.02 39.74
CA ALA A 137 -22.26 0.04 39.95
C ALA A 137 -22.67 -0.75 41.22
N THR A 138 -22.06 -1.92 41.42
CA THR A 138 -22.29 -2.74 42.63
C THR A 138 -21.90 -1.98 43.89
N MET A 139 -20.71 -1.36 43.92
CA MET A 139 -20.26 -0.55 45.05
C MET A 139 -21.17 0.65 45.34
N ARG A 140 -21.71 1.31 44.29
CA ARG A 140 -22.70 2.39 44.45
C ARG A 140 -24.01 1.90 45.06
N THR A 141 -24.50 0.71 44.69
CA THR A 141 -25.72 0.15 45.30
C THR A 141 -25.51 -0.22 46.76
N LEU A 142 -24.35 -0.78 47.11
CA LEU A 142 -23.99 -1.06 48.50
C LEU A 142 -23.85 0.21 49.32
N LYS A 143 -23.24 1.26 48.76
CA LYS A 143 -23.12 2.57 49.41
C LYS A 143 -24.50 3.19 49.66
N ARG A 144 -25.41 3.19 48.67
CA ARG A 144 -26.80 3.65 48.85
C ARG A 144 -27.56 2.81 49.87
N LYS A 145 -27.36 1.49 49.89
CA LYS A 145 -27.98 0.59 50.89
C LYS A 145 -27.45 0.87 52.29
N ALA A 146 -26.16 1.18 52.45
CA ALA A 146 -25.56 1.58 53.71
C ALA A 146 -26.04 2.97 54.19
N GLU A 147 -26.19 3.93 53.27
CA GLU A 147 -26.75 5.25 53.55
C GLU A 147 -28.24 5.17 53.93
N HIS A 148 -29.02 4.31 53.27
CA HIS A 148 -30.42 4.04 53.61
C HIS A 148 -30.58 3.35 54.98
N LEU A 149 -29.66 2.44 55.35
CA LEU A 149 -29.66 1.81 56.67
C LEU A 149 -29.23 2.80 57.78
N ARG A 150 -28.37 3.79 57.46
CA ARG A 150 -28.01 4.89 58.38
C ARG A 150 -29.11 5.94 58.52
N ALA A 151 -29.89 6.19 57.47
CA ALA A 151 -31.04 7.10 57.50
C ALA A 151 -32.27 6.49 58.20
N GLN A 152 -32.32 5.17 58.40
CA GLN A 152 -33.38 4.50 59.16
C GLN A 152 -33.09 4.41 60.68
N SER A 153 -31.87 4.77 61.13
CA SER A 153 -31.55 4.82 62.57
C SER A 153 -31.83 6.17 63.22
N ASP A 154 -32.12 7.21 62.45
CA ASP A 154 -32.47 8.55 62.92
C ASP A 154 -33.69 9.08 62.15
N ASP A 155 -34.91 8.81 62.60
CA ASP A 155 -35.90 9.85 62.92
C ASP A 155 -37.28 9.26 63.33
N HIS A 156 -37.80 9.83 64.41
CA HIS A 156 -39.16 9.66 64.93
C HIS A 156 -40.00 10.85 64.45
N SER A 157 -40.86 10.60 63.46
CA SER A 157 -42.12 11.32 63.15
C SER A 157 -42.11 12.84 62.92
N THR A 158 -42.56 13.27 61.74
CA THR A 158 -43.82 14.03 61.56
C THR A 158 -44.19 14.12 60.07
N MET A 159 -45.48 13.94 59.78
CA MET A 159 -46.09 14.21 58.47
C MET A 159 -46.35 15.71 58.34
N ASP A 160 -46.16 16.29 57.16
CA ASP A 160 -46.93 17.45 56.71
C ASP A 160 -47.07 17.49 55.18
N PHE A 161 -48.30 17.71 54.74
CA PHE A 161 -48.76 17.85 53.36
C PHE A 161 -48.77 19.34 52.94
N ASP A 162 -48.83 19.56 51.62
CA ASP A 162 -49.13 20.79 50.88
C ASP A 162 -47.98 21.77 50.58
N ASN A 163 -47.65 21.97 49.29
CA ASN A 163 -48.36 22.92 48.43
C ASN A 163 -47.81 22.95 46.98
N LYS A 164 -48.74 23.07 46.02
CA LYS A 164 -48.52 23.03 44.57
C LYS A 164 -48.48 24.45 44.03
N ALA A 165 -47.35 24.90 43.48
CA ALA A 165 -47.26 26.15 42.73
C ALA A 165 -46.76 25.88 41.30
N LEU A 166 -47.71 25.83 40.37
CA LEU A 166 -47.46 25.97 38.93
C LEU A 166 -46.98 27.40 38.65
N ARG A 167 -45.77 27.55 38.09
CA ARG A 167 -45.39 28.71 37.28
C ARG A 167 -44.93 28.20 35.92
N GLY A 168 -45.73 28.51 34.89
CA GLY A 168 -45.40 28.23 33.50
C GLY A 168 -44.17 29.00 33.02
N PRO A 169 -43.52 28.56 31.92
CA PRO A 169 -42.25 29.11 31.47
C PRO A 169 -42.44 30.46 30.78
N SER A 170 -41.76 31.49 31.29
CA SER A 170 -41.60 32.78 30.63
C SER A 170 -40.71 32.61 29.39
N MET A 171 -41.31 32.79 28.22
CA MET A 171 -40.63 32.91 26.93
C MET A 171 -39.84 34.21 26.86
N PHE A 172 -38.61 34.22 27.38
CA PHE A 172 -37.60 35.24 27.08
C PHE A 172 -36.21 34.60 27.17
N LYS A 173 -35.79 33.86 26.12
CA LYS A 173 -34.41 33.34 25.96
C LYS A 173 -33.87 33.48 24.53
N ASP A 174 -34.37 34.44 23.75
CA ASP A 174 -34.02 34.54 22.33
C ASP A 174 -32.64 35.18 22.06
N ALA A 175 -32.10 35.98 22.98
CA ALA A 175 -30.79 36.62 22.81
C ALA A 175 -29.62 35.63 22.98
N SER A 176 -29.72 34.67 23.91
CA SER A 176 -28.67 33.65 24.14
C SER A 176 -28.53 32.74 22.94
N TYR A 177 -29.67 32.28 22.40
CA TYR A 177 -29.70 31.39 21.23
C TYR A 177 -29.18 32.09 19.97
N ALA A 178 -29.51 33.37 19.76
CA ALA A 178 -29.00 34.14 18.62
C ALA A 178 -27.47 34.33 18.68
N VAL A 179 -26.91 34.57 19.89
CA VAL A 179 -25.46 34.67 20.09
C VAL A 179 -24.78 33.32 19.86
N GLU A 180 -25.32 32.24 20.40
CA GLU A 180 -24.81 30.88 20.19
C GLU A 180 -24.85 30.50 18.70
N PHE A 181 -25.94 30.78 18.00
CA PHE A 181 -26.06 30.55 16.56
C PHE A 181 -25.06 31.37 15.75
N ALA A 182 -24.87 32.65 16.06
CA ALA A 182 -23.88 33.50 15.40
C ALA A 182 -22.44 33.03 15.67
N THR A 183 -22.14 32.54 16.87
CA THR A 183 -20.83 31.95 17.19
C THR A 183 -20.62 30.62 16.47
N SER A 184 -21.67 29.79 16.36
CA SER A 184 -21.65 28.53 15.61
C SER A 184 -21.41 28.78 14.11
N LEU A 185 -22.06 29.78 13.52
CA LEU A 185 -21.83 30.19 12.13
C LEU A 185 -20.40 30.64 11.88
N LYS A 186 -19.85 31.51 12.76
CA LYS A 186 -18.45 31.98 12.65
C LYS A 186 -17.46 30.82 12.75
N LYS A 187 -17.69 29.88 13.68
CA LYS A 187 -16.89 28.65 13.80
C LYS A 187 -17.00 27.79 12.55
N SER A 188 -18.21 27.60 12.00
CA SER A 188 -18.41 26.84 10.77
C SER A 188 -17.73 27.48 9.55
N THR A 189 -17.77 28.81 9.42
CA THR A 189 -17.06 29.52 8.34
C THR A 189 -15.54 29.46 8.50
N ALA A 190 -15.04 29.52 9.73
CA ALA A 190 -13.61 29.38 10.01
C ALA A 190 -13.13 27.96 9.68
N LEU A 191 -13.86 26.93 10.12
CA LEU A 191 -13.56 25.53 9.79
C LEU A 191 -13.56 25.27 8.28
N LYS A 192 -14.53 25.84 7.54
CA LYS A 192 -14.55 25.74 6.07
C LYS A 192 -13.37 26.46 5.41
N MET A 193 -12.96 27.61 5.93
CA MET A 193 -11.78 28.34 5.42
C MET A 193 -10.49 27.54 5.67
N ASP A 194 -10.35 26.97 6.87
CA ASP A 194 -9.20 26.14 7.25
C ASP A 194 -9.14 24.86 6.41
N GLU A 195 -10.28 24.20 6.19
CA GLU A 195 -10.38 23.03 5.31
C GLU A 195 -10.04 23.36 3.85
N ILE A 196 -10.54 24.49 3.31
CA ILE A 196 -10.17 24.96 1.98
C ILE A 196 -8.67 25.22 1.89
N SER A 197 -8.07 25.83 2.93
CA SER A 197 -6.64 26.10 2.95
C SER A 197 -5.80 24.81 3.02
N ALA A 198 -6.23 23.84 3.82
CA ALA A 198 -5.57 22.54 3.96
C ALA A 198 -5.64 21.73 2.66
N GLN A 199 -6.70 21.90 1.87
CA GLN A 199 -6.85 21.24 0.57
C GLN A 199 -6.13 21.96 -0.59
N ARG A 200 -5.72 23.23 -0.44
CA ARG A 200 -5.03 23.97 -1.51
C ARG A 200 -3.66 23.39 -1.84
N GLU A 201 -2.88 23.06 -0.81
CA GLU A 201 -1.54 22.50 -0.99
C GLU A 201 -1.53 21.13 -1.69
N PRO A 202 -2.32 20.12 -1.26
CA PRO A 202 -2.36 18.83 -1.95
C PRO A 202 -2.91 18.97 -3.37
N ASN A 203 -3.88 19.84 -3.62
CA ASN A 203 -4.40 20.10 -4.96
C ASN A 203 -3.33 20.75 -5.87
N ALA A 204 -2.54 21.69 -5.34
CA ALA A 204 -1.44 22.30 -6.08
C ALA A 204 -0.32 21.29 -6.39
N LEU A 205 -0.01 20.39 -5.45
CA LEU A 205 0.95 19.31 -5.67
C LEU A 205 0.44 18.30 -6.71
N MET A 206 -0.85 17.96 -6.68
CA MET A 206 -1.47 17.08 -7.67
C MET A 206 -1.43 17.70 -9.07
N ALA A 207 -1.72 18.99 -9.20
CA ALA A 207 -1.62 19.71 -10.48
C ALA A 207 -0.19 19.70 -11.04
N LYS A 208 0.83 19.93 -10.19
CA LYS A 208 2.25 19.86 -10.60
C LYS A 208 2.67 18.44 -11.00
N LYS A 209 2.18 17.41 -10.30
CA LYS A 209 2.46 16.01 -10.68
C LYS A 209 1.89 15.69 -12.05
N LEU A 210 0.66 16.12 -12.32
CA LEU A 210 0.02 15.93 -13.63
C LEU A 210 0.83 16.62 -14.74
N GLU A 211 1.27 17.87 -14.52
CA GLU A 211 2.10 18.59 -15.49
C GLU A 211 3.43 17.87 -15.79
N LEU A 212 4.08 17.32 -14.76
CA LEU A 212 5.33 16.57 -14.93
C LEU A 212 5.11 15.24 -15.68
N GLU A 213 3.98 14.57 -15.46
CA GLU A 213 3.62 13.35 -16.18
C GLU A 213 3.32 13.63 -17.65
N GLU A 214 2.61 14.71 -17.96
CA GLU A 214 2.35 15.15 -19.34
C GLU A 214 3.68 15.43 -20.07
N ARG A 215 4.61 16.16 -19.42
CA ARG A 215 5.94 16.41 -20.02
C ARG A 215 6.75 15.14 -20.22
N ARG A 216 6.66 14.17 -19.30
CA ARG A 216 7.33 12.87 -19.46
C ARG A 216 6.77 12.13 -20.67
N TYR A 217 5.44 12.10 -20.81
CA TYR A 217 4.78 11.49 -21.96
C TYR A 217 5.20 12.14 -23.29
N GLU A 218 5.31 13.46 -23.35
CA GLU A 218 5.77 14.17 -24.55
C GLU A 218 7.22 13.83 -24.91
N LEU A 219 8.11 13.72 -23.92
CA LEU A 219 9.50 13.31 -24.14
C LEU A 219 9.59 11.86 -24.64
N ASP A 220 8.87 10.94 -24.00
CA ASP A 220 8.86 9.53 -24.40
C ASP A 220 8.32 9.37 -25.83
N LYS A 221 7.26 10.11 -26.16
CA LYS A 221 6.70 10.16 -27.52
C LYS A 221 7.72 10.70 -28.53
N ALA A 222 8.37 11.82 -28.23
CA ALA A 222 9.38 12.41 -29.11
C ALA A 222 10.58 11.48 -29.31
N GLU A 223 11.00 10.76 -28.27
CA GLU A 223 12.07 9.77 -28.38
C GLU A 223 11.69 8.61 -29.28
N CYS A 224 10.47 8.07 -29.12
CA CYS A 224 9.95 7.01 -30.00
C CYS A 224 9.90 7.47 -31.47
N GLU A 225 9.40 8.68 -31.72
CA GLU A 225 9.33 9.25 -33.07
C GLU A 225 10.74 9.45 -33.66
N ALA A 226 11.71 9.93 -32.87
CA ALA A 226 13.09 10.10 -33.30
C ALA A 226 13.75 8.75 -33.66
N ARG A 227 13.54 7.72 -32.83
CA ARG A 227 14.04 6.35 -33.10
C ARG A 227 13.45 5.80 -34.40
N PHE A 228 12.14 5.93 -34.60
CA PHE A 228 11.47 5.50 -35.83
C PHE A 228 11.98 6.26 -37.06
N ALA A 229 12.19 7.58 -36.95
CA ALA A 229 12.73 8.39 -38.04
C ALA A 229 14.15 7.96 -38.43
N LEU A 230 15.00 7.60 -37.46
CA LEU A 230 16.34 7.07 -37.73
C LEU A 230 16.29 5.70 -38.40
N GLU A 231 15.41 4.79 -37.95
CA GLU A 231 15.22 3.49 -38.57
C GLU A 231 14.78 3.63 -40.04
N GLN A 232 13.82 4.53 -40.31
CA GLN A 232 13.35 4.79 -41.67
C GLN A 232 14.47 5.37 -42.56
N ARG A 233 15.25 6.33 -42.06
CA ARG A 233 16.42 6.84 -42.79
C ARG A 233 17.44 5.75 -43.07
N GLY A 234 17.69 4.86 -42.11
CA GLY A 234 18.59 3.72 -42.28
C GLY A 234 18.12 2.76 -43.39
N ARG A 235 16.82 2.42 -43.42
CA ARG A 235 16.25 1.59 -44.49
C ARG A 235 16.35 2.25 -45.86
N LEU A 236 16.05 3.55 -45.95
CA LEU A 236 16.17 4.29 -47.21
C LEU A 236 17.61 4.33 -47.71
N ALA A 237 18.57 4.65 -46.85
CA ALA A 237 19.99 4.65 -47.20
C ALA A 237 20.48 3.27 -47.68
N GLN A 238 19.99 2.18 -47.07
CA GLN A 238 20.31 0.83 -47.50
C GLN A 238 19.74 0.52 -48.90
N LEU A 239 18.51 0.94 -49.18
CA LEU A 239 17.88 0.77 -50.51
C LEU A 239 18.61 1.59 -51.58
N GLU A 240 18.98 2.84 -51.27
CA GLU A 240 19.77 3.70 -52.16
C GLU A 240 21.13 3.08 -52.49
N PHE A 241 21.81 2.53 -51.48
CA PHE A 241 23.07 1.82 -51.67
C PHE A 241 22.92 0.59 -52.59
N MET A 242 21.86 -0.20 -52.39
CA MET A 242 21.57 -1.36 -53.25
C MET A 242 21.28 -0.93 -54.70
N GLN A 243 20.49 0.13 -54.90
CA GLN A 243 20.19 0.66 -56.23
C GLN A 243 21.47 1.15 -56.93
N ALA A 244 22.30 1.93 -56.24
CA ALA A 244 23.58 2.40 -56.79
C ALA A 244 24.50 1.23 -57.19
N THR A 245 24.55 0.18 -56.37
CA THR A 245 25.32 -1.04 -56.68
C THR A 245 24.79 -1.74 -57.93
N LEU A 246 23.47 -1.87 -58.08
CA LEU A 246 22.84 -2.46 -59.26
C LEU A 246 23.10 -1.64 -60.52
N GLU A 247 23.09 -0.31 -60.45
CA GLU A 247 23.41 0.56 -61.57
C GLU A 247 24.85 0.38 -62.06
N VAL A 248 25.82 0.29 -61.13
CA VAL A 248 27.22 0.01 -61.47
C VAL A 248 27.35 -1.35 -62.14
N MET A 249 26.73 -2.40 -61.59
CA MET A 249 26.75 -3.73 -62.22
C MET A 249 26.14 -3.72 -63.62
N ARG A 250 25.03 -3.01 -63.81
CA ARG A 250 24.37 -2.87 -65.13
C ARG A 250 25.24 -2.09 -66.11
N ALA A 251 25.99 -1.09 -65.67
CA ALA A 251 26.93 -0.33 -66.50
C ALA A 251 28.14 -1.19 -66.92
N MET A 252 28.63 -2.05 -66.02
CA MET A 252 29.70 -3.00 -66.34
C MET A 252 29.25 -4.07 -67.35
N ALA A 253 28.01 -4.56 -67.23
CA ALA A 253 27.47 -5.60 -68.12
C ALA A 253 27.15 -5.10 -69.55
N LYS A 254 27.20 -3.79 -69.82
CA LYS A 254 26.97 -3.18 -71.15
C LYS A 254 28.27 -2.88 -71.92
N ARG A 255 29.44 -3.14 -71.33
CA ARG A 255 30.74 -3.09 -72.01
C ARG A 255 31.13 -4.48 -72.51
#